data_AF-A0A820X8A0-F1
#
_entry.id   AF-A0A820X8A0-F1
#
_cell.length_a   1.000
_cell.length_b   1.000
_cell.length_c   1.000
_cell.angle_alpha   90.00
_cell.angle_beta   90.00
_cell.angle_gamma   90.00
#
_symmetry.space_group_name_H-M   'P 1'
#
loop_
_entity.id
_entity.type
_entity.pdbx_description
1 polymer ?
#
loop_
_entity_poly.entity_id
_entity_poly.type
_entity_poly.pdbx_seq_one_letter_code
_entity_poly.pdbx_strand_id
1 'polypeptide(L)'
;MVIINESDDIYSLIRQNNTYAVRLWLDNTANDIHQSDEHGFTLLHWAAWYGRLSIVQLLLQRGARTNAVNRGDDTPLHLAVSHDHFDIVQQLIKNKAHINLTNIHGNTPLHYACFHRYLSIAKYLIEIGHAALFVSNRYGQTPLDLCSSAEICIQLSDLAKEQGQDEQIIPFEEHDRCPVMPMFDIMGTSSTKSIIDIRELQFEHCLYSNHRHEMWQAVYNNTSIMAKIFKLHHNSYASATFQHEIDKIK
;
A
#
# COMPACT_ATOMS: atom_id res chain seq x y z
N MET A 1 18.96 35.74 16.03
CA MET A 1 17.85 35.53 16.98
C MET A 1 16.73 34.90 16.18
N VAL A 2 16.59 33.57 16.24
CA VAL A 2 15.51 32.88 15.52
C VAL A 2 14.24 33.15 16.31
N ILE A 3 13.36 33.97 15.74
CA ILE A 3 12.04 34.24 16.31
C ILE A 3 11.26 32.95 16.10
N ILE A 4 11.06 32.19 17.18
CA ILE A 4 10.00 31.19 17.22
C ILE A 4 8.74 32.03 17.37
N ASN A 5 7.95 32.20 16.30
CA ASN A 5 6.65 32.85 16.46
C ASN A 5 5.83 31.97 17.38
N GLU A 6 5.19 32.55 18.40
CA GLU A 6 4.37 31.81 19.37
C GLU A 6 3.18 31.05 18.72
N SER A 7 2.91 31.30 17.43
CA SER A 7 1.89 30.64 16.61
C SER A 7 2.38 29.46 15.77
N ASP A 8 3.69 29.23 15.65
CA ASP A 8 4.21 28.20 14.76
C ASP A 8 4.12 26.83 15.43
N ASP A 9 3.21 25.98 14.93
CA ASP A 9 3.11 24.60 15.37
C ASP A 9 4.37 23.78 15.01
N ILE A 10 4.60 22.67 15.69
CA ILE A 10 5.79 21.84 15.43
C ILE A 10 5.85 21.32 13.99
N TYR A 11 4.71 21.12 13.33
CA TYR A 11 4.62 20.65 11.97
C TYR A 11 5.15 21.68 10.96
N SER A 12 4.82 22.96 11.15
CA SER A 12 5.36 24.06 10.35
C SER A 12 6.88 24.19 10.54
N LEU A 13 7.40 24.00 11.75
CA LEU A 13 8.85 24.00 12.02
C LEU A 13 9.57 22.87 11.27
N ILE A 14 8.97 21.67 11.23
CA ILE A 14 9.49 20.54 10.45
C ILE A 14 9.45 20.86 8.95
N ARG A 15 8.32 21.39 8.46
CA ARG A 15 8.18 21.81 7.06
C ARG A 15 9.24 22.83 6.65
N GLN A 16 9.58 23.77 7.52
CA GLN A 16 10.62 24.79 7.28
C GLN A 16 12.05 24.27 7.46
N ASN A 17 12.24 22.99 7.83
CA ASN A 17 13.55 22.41 8.17
C ASN A 17 14.27 23.11 9.33
N ASN A 18 13.52 23.72 10.26
CA ASN A 18 14.10 24.43 11.40
C ASN A 18 14.52 23.45 12.49
N THR A 19 15.64 22.76 12.25
CA THR A 19 16.15 21.70 13.15
C THR A 19 16.43 22.22 14.56
N TYR A 20 16.83 23.50 14.69
CA TYR A 20 17.08 24.12 16.00
C TYR A 20 15.79 24.32 16.80
N ALA A 21 14.75 24.89 16.18
CA ALA A 21 13.45 25.08 16.86
C ALA A 21 12.80 23.73 17.19
N VAL A 22 12.90 22.74 16.29
CA VAL A 22 12.42 21.37 16.58
C VAL A 22 13.17 20.75 17.77
N ARG A 23 14.49 20.94 17.88
CA ARG A 23 15.27 20.47 19.03
C ARG A 23 14.80 21.13 20.33
N LEU A 24 14.66 22.45 20.33
CA LEU A 24 14.17 23.17 21.51
C LEU A 24 12.77 22.71 21.91
N TRP A 25 11.90 22.46 20.94
CA TRP A 25 10.57 21.91 21.19
C TRP A 25 10.65 20.51 21.81
N LEU A 26 11.54 19.64 21.33
CA LEU A 26 11.75 18.29 21.87
C LEU A 26 12.46 18.26 23.24
N ASP A 27 13.16 19.33 23.63
CA ASP A 27 13.81 19.44 24.95
C ASP A 27 12.80 19.78 26.06
N ASN A 28 11.61 20.26 25.70
CA ASN A 28 10.52 20.47 26.65
C ASN A 28 9.81 19.14 26.96
N THR A 29 9.92 18.68 28.21
CA THR A 29 9.36 17.39 28.66
C THR A 29 7.83 17.31 28.63
N ALA A 30 7.14 18.45 28.49
CA ALA A 30 5.69 18.47 28.34
C ALA A 30 5.22 18.02 26.94
N ASN A 31 6.13 18.02 25.95
CA ASN A 31 5.82 17.72 24.57
C ASN A 31 5.94 16.22 24.28
N ASP A 32 4.97 15.68 23.54
CA ASP A 32 4.98 14.27 23.13
C ASP A 32 5.56 14.12 21.71
N ILE A 33 6.69 13.42 21.60
CA ILE A 33 7.32 13.09 20.31
C ILE A 33 6.46 12.14 19.45
N HIS A 34 5.54 11.40 20.07
CA HIS A 34 4.63 10.47 19.42
C HIS A 34 3.30 11.09 19.03
N GLN A 35 3.08 12.37 19.32
CA GLN A 35 1.85 13.05 18.91
C GLN A 35 1.68 12.99 17.39
N SER A 36 0.44 12.99 16.98
CA SER A 36 0.03 13.01 15.59
C SER A 36 -0.95 14.14 15.32
N ASP A 37 -1.00 14.62 14.09
CA ASP A 37 -2.04 15.54 13.66
C ASP A 37 -3.41 14.85 13.50
N GLU A 38 -4.39 15.60 13.03
CA GLU A 38 -5.74 15.10 12.79
C GLU A 38 -5.80 13.97 11.76
N HIS A 39 -4.78 13.79 10.92
CA HIS A 39 -4.70 12.70 9.93
C HIS A 39 -3.86 11.51 10.41
N GLY A 40 -3.38 11.55 11.66
CA GLY A 40 -2.53 10.50 12.24
C GLY A 40 -1.06 10.62 11.83
N PHE A 41 -0.64 11.71 11.19
CA PHE A 41 0.77 11.90 10.84
C PHE A 41 1.55 12.35 12.07
N THR A 42 2.51 11.53 12.48
CA THR A 42 3.47 11.90 13.53
C THR A 42 4.55 12.84 13.00
N LEU A 43 5.36 13.41 13.90
CA LEU A 43 6.51 14.23 13.52
C LEU A 43 7.46 13.52 12.54
N LEU A 44 7.65 12.20 12.72
CA LEU A 44 8.51 11.40 11.85
C LEU A 44 7.91 11.22 10.44
N HIS A 45 6.58 11.14 10.32
CA HIS A 45 5.91 11.12 9.02
C HIS A 45 6.15 12.42 8.25
N TRP A 46 5.94 13.56 8.90
CA TRP A 46 6.16 14.87 8.27
C TRP A 46 7.63 15.10 7.90
N ALA A 47 8.57 14.70 8.76
CA ALA A 47 9.99 14.79 8.47
C ALA A 47 10.39 13.90 7.28
N ALA A 48 9.81 12.70 7.18
CA ALA A 48 10.01 11.81 6.05
C ALA A 48 9.40 12.37 4.75
N TRP A 49 8.16 12.86 4.79
CA TRP A 49 7.47 13.47 3.65
C TRP A 49 8.25 14.65 3.05
N TYR A 50 8.74 15.55 3.91
CA TYR A 50 9.45 16.77 3.49
C TYR A 50 10.95 16.58 3.22
N GLY A 51 11.50 15.37 3.33
CA GLY A 51 12.92 15.14 3.06
C GLY A 51 13.84 15.77 4.11
N ARG A 52 13.44 15.81 5.38
CA ARG A 52 14.19 16.50 6.45
C ARG A 52 15.12 15.55 7.21
N LEU A 53 16.21 15.11 6.58
CA LEU A 53 17.14 14.13 7.13
C LEU A 53 17.62 14.47 8.56
N SER A 54 18.07 15.71 8.81
CA SER A 54 18.55 16.13 10.13
C SER A 54 17.48 16.02 11.22
N ILE A 55 16.23 16.28 10.86
CA ILE A 55 15.08 16.17 11.77
C ILE A 55 14.72 14.70 11.97
N VAL A 56 14.72 13.88 10.91
CA VAL A 56 14.53 12.42 11.03
C VAL A 56 15.56 11.82 11.98
N GLN A 57 16.84 12.12 11.81
CA GLN A 57 17.90 11.63 12.70
C GLN A 57 17.68 12.08 14.15
N LEU A 58 17.32 13.34 14.37
CA LEU A 58 17.01 13.86 15.70
C LEU A 58 15.83 13.13 16.35
N LEU A 59 14.73 12.95 15.62
CA LEU A 59 13.53 12.26 16.11
C LEU A 59 13.83 10.81 16.47
N LEU A 60 14.58 10.10 15.63
CA LEU A 60 14.99 8.71 15.86
C LEU A 60 15.91 8.59 17.08
N GLN A 61 16.87 9.51 17.24
CA GLN A 61 17.74 9.57 18.43
C GLN A 61 16.95 9.81 19.73
N ARG A 62 15.82 10.53 19.64
CA ARG A 62 14.90 10.78 20.75
C ARG A 62 13.85 9.69 20.94
N GLY A 63 13.95 8.57 20.21
CA GLY A 63 13.10 7.40 20.40
C GLY A 63 11.76 7.45 19.66
N ALA A 64 11.62 8.26 18.61
CA ALA A 64 10.41 8.25 17.79
C ALA A 64 10.10 6.85 17.24
N ARG A 65 8.81 6.47 17.25
CA ARG A 65 8.34 5.17 16.71
C ARG A 65 8.52 5.14 15.19
N THR A 66 9.45 4.32 14.73
CA THR A 66 9.76 4.13 13.29
C THR A 66 8.61 3.55 12.49
N ASN A 67 7.77 2.75 13.15
CA ASN A 67 6.66 2.02 12.55
C ASN A 67 5.29 2.58 12.97
N ALA A 68 5.25 3.86 13.38
CA ALA A 68 3.98 4.54 13.54
C ALA A 68 3.22 4.53 12.20
N VAL A 69 1.90 4.51 12.26
CA VAL A 69 1.03 4.51 11.08
C VAL A 69 0.09 5.70 11.14
N ASN A 70 -0.17 6.32 9.99
CA ASN A 70 -1.21 7.34 9.85
C ASN A 70 -2.60 6.70 9.62
N ARG A 71 -3.64 7.51 9.37
CA ARG A 71 -5.00 6.97 9.07
C ARG A 71 -5.08 6.10 7.81
N GLY A 72 -4.11 6.21 6.91
CA GLY A 72 -3.98 5.36 5.72
C GLY A 72 -3.13 4.12 5.96
N ASP A 73 -2.75 3.81 7.20
CA ASP A 73 -1.78 2.78 7.56
C ASP A 73 -0.39 2.98 6.90
N ASP A 74 -0.10 4.16 6.34
CA ASP A 74 1.24 4.46 5.82
C ASP A 74 2.18 4.71 6.99
N THR A 75 3.37 4.13 6.88
CA THR A 75 4.49 4.39 7.80
C THR A 75 5.38 5.52 7.28
N PRO A 76 6.28 6.10 8.12
CA PRO A 76 7.26 7.06 7.64
C PRO A 76 8.11 6.53 6.46
N LEU A 77 8.34 5.22 6.39
CA LEU A 77 9.05 4.59 5.29
C LEU A 77 8.26 4.64 3.97
N HIS A 78 6.94 4.43 3.99
CA HIS A 78 6.10 4.61 2.79
C HIS A 78 6.23 6.03 2.25
N LEU A 79 6.18 7.03 3.15
CA LEU A 79 6.26 8.44 2.78
C LEU A 79 7.64 8.82 2.22
N ALA A 80 8.73 8.36 2.86
CA ALA A 80 10.08 8.59 2.37
C ALA A 80 10.30 7.99 0.97
N VAL A 81 9.79 6.77 0.74
CA VAL A 81 9.89 6.10 -0.57
C VAL A 81 9.05 6.79 -1.64
N SER A 82 7.80 7.15 -1.33
CA SER A 82 6.91 7.83 -2.29
C SER A 82 7.41 9.20 -2.77
N HIS A 83 8.35 9.81 -2.04
CA HIS A 83 8.93 11.12 -2.35
C HIS A 83 10.42 11.08 -2.74
N ASP A 84 10.97 9.89 -3.02
CA ASP A 84 12.37 9.68 -3.45
C ASP A 84 13.46 10.14 -2.44
N HIS A 85 13.16 10.13 -1.14
CA HIS A 85 14.12 10.53 -0.11
C HIS A 85 15.01 9.36 0.31
N PHE A 86 15.93 8.95 -0.58
CA PHE A 86 16.78 7.77 -0.41
C PHE A 86 17.60 7.78 0.90
N ASP A 87 18.16 8.93 1.27
CA ASP A 87 18.92 9.11 2.52
C ASP A 87 18.08 8.84 3.78
N ILE A 88 16.82 9.26 3.76
CA ILE A 88 15.85 8.97 4.83
C ILE A 88 15.46 7.50 4.84
N VAL A 89 15.26 6.88 3.67
CA VAL A 89 15.00 5.43 3.56
C VAL A 89 16.14 4.65 4.22
N GLN A 90 17.40 4.99 3.90
CA GLN A 90 18.56 4.36 4.54
C GLN A 90 18.56 4.55 6.06
N GLN A 91 18.24 5.76 6.53
CA GLN A 91 18.22 6.06 7.96
C GLN A 91 17.12 5.29 8.69
N LEU A 92 15.92 5.19 8.12
CA LEU A 92 14.79 4.46 8.70
C LEU A 92 15.08 2.96 8.78
N ILE A 93 15.63 2.35 7.72
CA ILE A 93 16.00 0.93 7.72
C ILE A 93 17.08 0.64 8.76
N LYS A 94 18.12 1.49 8.87
CA LYS A 94 19.14 1.39 9.93
C LYS A 94 18.53 1.45 11.34
N ASN A 95 17.39 2.12 11.51
CA ASN A 95 16.67 2.21 12.78
C ASN A 95 15.53 1.18 12.91
N LYS A 96 15.64 0.03 12.22
CA LYS A 96 14.71 -1.10 12.33
C LYS A 96 13.27 -0.75 11.93
N ALA A 97 13.09 0.14 10.95
CA ALA A 97 11.79 0.28 10.29
C ALA A 97 11.38 -1.07 9.66
N HIS A 98 10.11 -1.45 9.80
CA HIS A 98 9.56 -2.65 9.20
C HIS A 98 9.24 -2.37 7.72
N ILE A 99 9.92 -3.10 6.85
CA ILE A 99 9.96 -2.83 5.41
C ILE A 99 8.78 -3.45 4.67
N ASN A 100 8.16 -4.48 5.25
CA ASN A 100 7.05 -5.21 4.65
C ASN A 100 5.69 -4.84 5.24
N LEU A 101 5.60 -3.77 6.05
CA LEU A 101 4.31 -3.27 6.50
C LEU A 101 3.49 -2.78 5.30
N THR A 102 2.20 -3.11 5.31
CA THR A 102 1.27 -2.71 4.26
C THR A 102 0.34 -1.62 4.75
N ASN A 103 0.06 -0.66 3.88
CA ASN A 103 -0.95 0.37 4.14
C ASN A 103 -2.39 -0.15 3.91
N ILE A 104 -3.39 0.74 3.97
CA ILE A 104 -4.82 0.37 3.79
C ILE A 104 -5.14 -0.23 2.42
N HIS A 105 -4.25 -0.09 1.43
CA HIS A 105 -4.42 -0.68 0.11
C HIS A 105 -3.68 -2.01 -0.04
N GLY A 106 -2.99 -2.48 1.00
CA GLY A 106 -2.11 -3.64 0.92
C GLY A 106 -0.76 -3.32 0.26
N ASN A 107 -0.46 -2.05 -0.01
CA ASN A 107 0.81 -1.66 -0.63
C ASN A 107 1.91 -1.62 0.43
N THR A 108 3.04 -2.25 0.13
CA THR A 108 4.31 -2.09 0.87
C THR A 108 5.09 -0.88 0.32
N PRO A 109 6.13 -0.38 1.02
CA PRO A 109 7.04 0.62 0.47
C PRO A 109 7.64 0.22 -0.89
N LEU A 110 7.89 -1.06 -1.13
CA LEU A 110 8.40 -1.55 -2.42
C LEU A 110 7.41 -1.35 -3.57
N HIS A 111 6.09 -1.46 -3.31
CA HIS A 111 5.07 -1.12 -4.31
C HIS A 111 5.21 0.34 -4.79
N TYR A 112 5.43 1.27 -3.86
CA TYR A 112 5.66 2.68 -4.19
C TYR A 112 6.94 2.89 -4.99
N ALA A 113 8.05 2.27 -4.57
CA ALA A 113 9.33 2.37 -5.29
C ALA A 113 9.21 1.89 -6.74
N CYS A 114 8.51 0.77 -6.96
CA CYS A 114 8.25 0.23 -8.29
C CYS A 114 7.33 1.12 -9.13
N PHE A 115 6.21 1.57 -8.54
CA PHE A 115 5.24 2.45 -9.22
C PHE A 115 5.86 3.78 -9.67
N HIS A 116 6.70 4.39 -8.82
CA HIS A 116 7.36 5.65 -9.12
C HIS A 116 8.70 5.50 -9.87
N ARG A 117 9.14 4.27 -10.14
CA ARG A 117 10.37 3.93 -10.88
C ARG A 117 11.66 4.33 -10.15
N TYR A 118 11.65 4.33 -8.81
CA TYR A 118 12.81 4.64 -7.98
C TYR A 118 13.71 3.41 -7.82
N LEU A 119 14.46 3.09 -8.88
CA LEU A 119 15.30 1.89 -8.96
C LEU A 119 16.30 1.78 -7.81
N SER A 120 16.97 2.88 -7.46
CA SER A 120 17.95 2.90 -6.36
C SER A 120 17.32 2.55 -5.01
N ILE A 121 16.13 3.08 -4.73
CA ILE A 121 15.36 2.75 -3.53
C ILE A 121 14.91 1.29 -3.58
N ALA A 122 14.33 0.84 -4.70
CA ALA A 122 13.84 -0.53 -4.85
C ALA A 122 14.96 -1.57 -4.65
N LYS A 123 16.13 -1.37 -5.27
CA LYS A 123 17.31 -2.23 -5.07
C LYS A 123 17.74 -2.27 -3.61
N TYR A 124 17.82 -1.11 -2.97
CA TYR A 124 18.21 -1.03 -1.56
C TYR A 124 17.20 -1.74 -0.63
N LEU A 125 15.91 -1.61 -0.89
CA LEU A 125 14.85 -2.30 -0.15
C LEU A 125 14.95 -3.82 -0.29
N ILE A 126 15.34 -4.34 -1.46
CA ILE A 126 15.51 -5.78 -1.70
C ILE A 126 16.82 -6.29 -1.07
N GLU A 127 17.94 -5.65 -1.38
CA GLU A 127 19.29 -6.10 -0.99
C GLU A 127 19.53 -6.00 0.52
N ILE A 128 19.19 -4.86 1.12
CA ILE A 128 19.48 -4.58 2.53
C ILE A 128 18.24 -4.80 3.40
N GLY A 129 17.07 -4.51 2.82
CA GLY A 129 15.82 -4.54 3.54
C GLY A 129 15.10 -5.89 3.55
N HIS A 130 15.55 -6.84 2.73
CA HIS A 130 14.83 -8.09 2.47
C HIS A 130 13.33 -7.86 2.20
N ALA A 131 13.03 -6.81 1.43
CA ALA A 131 11.66 -6.47 1.06
C ALA A 131 11.05 -7.59 0.21
N ALA A 132 9.81 -7.96 0.51
CA ALA A 132 9.11 -9.05 -0.17
C ALA A 132 8.62 -8.58 -1.54
N LEU A 133 9.13 -9.20 -2.61
CA LEU A 133 8.84 -8.81 -4.00
C LEU A 133 7.56 -9.42 -4.55
N PHE A 134 7.08 -10.53 -3.98
CA PHE A 134 5.95 -11.31 -4.47
C PHE A 134 4.68 -11.17 -3.63
N VAL A 135 4.62 -10.17 -2.74
CA VAL A 135 3.41 -9.85 -1.97
C VAL A 135 2.45 -9.09 -2.86
N SER A 136 1.22 -9.57 -2.98
CA SER A 136 0.17 -8.82 -3.69
C SER A 136 -0.54 -7.83 -2.76
N ASN A 137 -0.98 -6.71 -3.32
CA ASN A 137 -1.84 -5.74 -2.64
C ASN A 137 -3.33 -6.13 -2.75
N ARG A 138 -4.25 -5.29 -2.25
CA ARG A 138 -5.71 -5.54 -2.32
C ARG A 138 -6.28 -5.58 -3.74
N TYR A 139 -5.49 -5.18 -4.74
CA TYR A 139 -5.86 -5.24 -6.15
C TYR A 139 -5.28 -6.48 -6.86
N GLY A 140 -4.60 -7.37 -6.13
CA GLY A 140 -3.93 -8.54 -6.68
C GLY A 140 -2.64 -8.20 -7.44
N GLN A 141 -2.07 -7.01 -7.23
CA GLN A 141 -0.86 -6.55 -7.91
C GLN A 141 0.33 -6.71 -6.98
N THR A 142 1.41 -7.32 -7.45
CA THR A 142 2.72 -7.33 -6.79
C THR A 142 3.47 -6.02 -7.05
N PRO A 143 4.55 -5.71 -6.31
CA PRO A 143 5.43 -4.60 -6.66
C PRO A 143 5.93 -4.66 -8.11
N LEU A 144 6.22 -5.85 -8.64
CA LEU A 144 6.69 -6.02 -10.02
C LEU A 144 5.61 -5.68 -11.06
N ASP A 145 4.34 -5.96 -10.77
CA ASP A 145 3.22 -5.64 -11.66
C ASP A 145 3.00 -4.12 -11.79
N LEU A 146 3.50 -3.33 -10.83
CA LEU A 146 3.41 -1.87 -10.83
C LEU A 146 4.58 -1.19 -11.55
N CYS A 147 5.62 -1.93 -11.92
CA CYS A 147 6.74 -1.37 -12.68
C CYS A 147 6.29 -0.94 -14.08
N SER A 148 6.61 0.29 -14.46
CA SER A 148 6.24 0.82 -15.79
C SER A 148 7.13 0.32 -16.93
N SER A 149 8.29 -0.27 -16.63
CA SER A 149 9.29 -0.71 -17.61
C SER A 149 9.70 -2.15 -17.34
N ALA A 150 9.70 -2.97 -18.40
CA ALA A 150 10.16 -4.35 -18.36
C ALA A 150 11.62 -4.45 -17.87
N GLU A 151 12.46 -3.45 -18.17
CA GLU A 151 13.85 -3.43 -17.72
C GLU A 151 13.96 -3.37 -16.19
N ILE A 152 13.13 -2.55 -15.53
CA ILE A 152 13.11 -2.44 -14.07
C ILE A 152 12.60 -3.74 -13.46
N CYS A 153 11.53 -4.33 -14.02
CA CYS A 153 11.01 -5.62 -13.57
C CYS A 153 12.08 -6.71 -13.59
N ILE A 154 12.80 -6.83 -14.72
CA ILE A 154 13.84 -7.85 -14.91
C ILE A 154 14.96 -7.65 -13.88
N GLN A 155 15.46 -6.43 -13.74
CA GLN A 155 16.54 -6.16 -12.77
C GLN A 155 16.14 -6.48 -11.33
N LEU A 156 14.93 -6.11 -10.91
CA LEU A 156 14.46 -6.40 -9.54
C LEU A 156 14.15 -7.89 -9.34
N SER A 157 13.61 -8.56 -10.37
CA SER A 157 13.37 -10.00 -10.35
C SER A 157 14.68 -10.80 -10.26
N ASP A 158 15.69 -10.44 -11.04
CA ASP A 158 17.01 -11.09 -11.00
C ASP A 158 17.68 -10.88 -9.63
N LEU A 159 17.59 -9.67 -9.07
CA LEU A 159 18.09 -9.39 -7.72
C LEU A 159 17.37 -10.21 -6.65
N ALA A 160 16.04 -10.37 -6.73
CA ALA A 160 15.31 -11.18 -5.76
C ALA A 160 15.66 -12.67 -5.84
N LYS A 161 15.95 -13.19 -7.05
CA LYS A 161 16.45 -14.56 -7.23
C LYS A 161 17.82 -14.75 -6.60
N GLU A 162 18.73 -13.79 -6.76
CA GLU A 162 20.05 -13.81 -6.11
C GLU A 162 19.94 -13.81 -4.58
N GLN A 163 18.91 -13.15 -4.03
CA GLN A 163 18.61 -13.14 -2.60
C GLN A 163 17.84 -14.38 -2.10
N GLY A 164 17.53 -15.35 -3.00
CA GLY A 164 16.83 -16.58 -2.65
C GLY A 164 15.38 -16.36 -2.23
N GLN A 165 14.72 -15.30 -2.69
CA GLN A 165 13.29 -15.11 -2.45
C GLN A 165 12.47 -16.12 -3.26
N ASP A 166 11.52 -16.79 -2.60
CA ASP A 166 10.59 -17.72 -3.25
C ASP A 166 9.65 -16.93 -4.17
N GLU A 167 9.53 -17.34 -5.44
CA GLU A 167 8.65 -16.72 -6.45
C GLU A 167 7.17 -17.00 -6.18
N GLN A 168 6.84 -17.78 -5.15
CA GLN A 168 5.47 -17.98 -4.75
C GLN A 168 4.82 -16.65 -4.35
N ILE A 169 3.81 -16.24 -5.13
CA ILE A 169 3.00 -15.06 -4.83
C ILE A 169 2.34 -15.26 -3.47
N ILE A 170 2.64 -14.35 -2.54
CA ILE A 170 2.02 -14.29 -1.23
C ILE A 170 0.75 -13.43 -1.40
N PRO A 171 -0.45 -14.03 -1.31
CA PRO A 171 -1.69 -13.28 -1.44
C PRO A 171 -1.81 -12.28 -0.28
N PHE A 172 -2.44 -11.14 -0.51
CA PHE A 172 -2.86 -10.28 0.58
C PHE A 172 -3.83 -11.05 1.49
N GLU A 173 -3.43 -11.32 2.73
CA GLU A 173 -4.32 -11.87 3.76
C GLU A 173 -4.92 -10.71 4.58
N GLU A 174 -6.24 -10.56 4.54
CA GLU A 174 -6.98 -9.70 5.47
C GLU A 174 -6.90 -10.30 6.87
N HIS A 175 -5.82 -10.03 7.61
CA HIS A 175 -5.76 -10.39 9.03
C HIS A 175 -6.72 -9.52 9.84
N ASP A 176 -7.72 -10.17 10.46
CA ASP A 176 -8.63 -9.72 11.52
C ASP A 176 -8.41 -8.30 12.06
N ARG A 177 -8.78 -7.29 11.27
CA ARG A 177 -9.00 -5.92 11.75
C ARG A 177 -10.47 -5.62 11.53
N CYS A 178 -11.12 -5.08 12.57
CA CYS A 178 -12.54 -4.71 12.54
C CYS A 178 -12.90 -4.09 11.19
N PRO A 179 -13.94 -4.60 10.50
CA PRO A 179 -14.28 -4.12 9.18
C PRO A 179 -14.65 -2.65 9.29
N VAL A 180 -13.74 -1.77 8.87
CA VAL A 180 -14.12 -0.46 8.36
C VAL A 180 -14.90 -0.75 7.09
N MET A 181 -16.20 -0.84 7.30
CA MET A 181 -17.28 -0.88 6.32
C MET A 181 -16.85 -0.10 5.07
N PRO A 182 -16.60 -0.77 3.93
CA PRO A 182 -16.50 -0.08 2.67
C PRO A 182 -17.83 0.65 2.48
N MET A 183 -17.77 1.98 2.44
CA MET A 183 -18.92 2.82 2.12
C MET A 183 -19.24 2.64 0.63
N PHE A 184 -19.85 1.51 0.31
CA PHE A 184 -20.76 1.35 -0.80
C PHE A 184 -21.94 0.55 -0.25
N ASP A 185 -22.92 1.29 0.27
CA ASP A 185 -24.29 0.84 0.24
C ASP A 185 -24.65 0.48 -1.20
N ILE A 186 -24.81 -0.81 -1.48
CA ILE A 186 -25.83 -1.23 -2.41
C ILE A 186 -26.92 -1.87 -1.55
N MET A 187 -27.99 -1.11 -1.38
CA MET A 187 -29.27 -1.61 -0.89
C MET A 187 -29.70 -2.81 -1.73
N GLY A 188 -29.95 -3.97 -1.10
CA GLY A 188 -30.59 -5.09 -1.80
C GLY A 188 -30.27 -6.49 -1.29
N THR A 189 -30.84 -6.84 -0.13
CA THR A 189 -31.26 -8.19 0.32
C THR A 189 -30.43 -9.43 -0.09
N SER A 190 -29.76 -10.04 0.91
CA SER A 190 -29.71 -11.49 1.18
C SER A 190 -29.62 -12.46 -0.03
N SER A 191 -28.42 -12.93 -0.36
CA SER A 191 -28.26 -14.33 -0.80
C SER A 191 -26.81 -14.85 -0.73
N THR A 192 -26.68 -15.95 0.00
CA THR A 192 -25.65 -17.00 -0.07
C THR A 192 -24.65 -16.95 -1.23
N LYS A 193 -23.36 -16.71 -0.93
CA LYS A 193 -22.23 -17.04 -1.82
C LYS A 193 -22.25 -18.54 -2.11
N SER A 194 -22.85 -18.90 -3.23
CA SER A 194 -22.93 -20.28 -3.72
C SER A 194 -21.94 -20.38 -4.88
N ILE A 195 -20.92 -21.21 -4.76
CA ILE A 195 -19.98 -21.46 -5.84
C ILE A 195 -20.74 -22.27 -6.91
N ILE A 196 -21.15 -21.63 -8.00
CA ILE A 196 -21.84 -22.26 -9.14
C ILE A 196 -20.84 -22.45 -10.28
N ASP A 197 -20.82 -23.63 -10.90
CA ASP A 197 -19.97 -23.91 -12.07
C ASP A 197 -20.47 -23.10 -13.28
N ILE A 198 -19.56 -22.37 -13.92
CA ILE A 198 -19.84 -21.51 -15.07
C ILE A 198 -20.48 -22.23 -16.25
N ARG A 199 -20.26 -23.55 -16.37
CA ARG A 199 -20.83 -24.36 -17.45
C ARG A 199 -22.34 -24.52 -17.32
N GLU A 200 -22.88 -24.26 -16.13
CA GLU A 200 -24.32 -24.32 -15.85
C GLU A 200 -25.02 -22.99 -16.11
N LEU A 201 -24.28 -21.94 -16.48
CA LEU A 201 -24.82 -20.61 -16.76
C LEU A 201 -25.13 -20.42 -18.24
N GLN A 202 -26.33 -19.94 -18.54
CA GLN A 202 -26.69 -19.45 -19.86
C GLN A 202 -26.53 -17.92 -19.89
N PHE A 203 -25.44 -17.43 -20.47
CA PHE A 203 -25.21 -15.99 -20.63
C PHE A 203 -26.11 -15.41 -21.73
N GLU A 204 -26.87 -14.37 -21.41
CA GLU A 204 -27.80 -13.73 -22.35
C GLU A 204 -27.23 -12.42 -22.90
N HIS A 205 -27.02 -11.44 -22.03
CA HIS A 205 -26.65 -10.07 -22.41
C HIS A 205 -25.49 -9.55 -21.56
N CYS A 206 -24.48 -8.97 -22.21
CA CYS A 206 -23.43 -8.22 -21.52
C CYS A 206 -23.97 -6.82 -21.19
N LEU A 207 -24.06 -6.50 -19.91
CA LEU A 207 -24.62 -5.23 -19.43
C LEU A 207 -23.55 -4.15 -19.30
N TYR A 208 -22.33 -4.57 -18.95
CA TYR A 208 -21.21 -3.65 -18.75
C TYR A 208 -19.88 -4.39 -18.92
N SER A 209 -18.91 -3.78 -19.60
CA SER A 209 -17.59 -4.37 -19.82
C SER A 209 -16.49 -3.32 -19.57
N ASN A 210 -15.50 -3.69 -18.76
CA ASN A 210 -14.26 -2.93 -18.63
C ASN A 210 -13.04 -3.84 -18.79
N HIS A 211 -11.84 -3.30 -18.55
CA HIS A 211 -10.57 -4.01 -18.73
C HIS A 211 -10.27 -5.05 -17.64
N ARG A 212 -11.02 -5.07 -16.53
CA ARG A 212 -10.86 -6.00 -15.40
C ARG A 212 -11.96 -7.04 -15.30
N HIS A 213 -13.19 -6.69 -15.65
CA HIS A 213 -14.34 -7.59 -15.55
C HIS A 213 -15.49 -7.15 -16.46
N GLU A 214 -16.44 -8.06 -16.64
CA GLU A 214 -17.70 -7.85 -17.33
C GLU A 214 -18.86 -8.24 -16.41
N MET A 215 -19.95 -7.47 -16.49
CA MET A 215 -21.21 -7.81 -15.87
C MET A 215 -22.14 -8.37 -16.94
N TRP A 216 -22.66 -9.56 -16.68
CA TRP A 216 -23.55 -10.27 -17.57
C TRP A 216 -24.87 -10.56 -16.88
N GLN A 217 -25.95 -10.48 -17.65
CA GLN A 217 -27.20 -11.17 -17.31
C GLN A 217 -27.07 -12.62 -17.75
N ALA A 218 -27.35 -13.56 -16.83
CA ALA A 218 -27.33 -14.98 -17.09
C ALA A 218 -28.55 -15.67 -16.48
N VAL A 219 -28.89 -16.86 -16.98
CA VAL A 219 -29.93 -17.71 -16.43
C VAL A 219 -29.30 -18.94 -15.77
N TYR A 220 -29.68 -19.21 -14.53
CA TYR A 220 -29.31 -20.39 -13.76
C TYR A 220 -30.58 -21.04 -13.20
N ASN A 221 -30.83 -22.32 -13.50
CA ASN A 221 -32.03 -23.05 -13.05
C ASN A 221 -33.35 -22.25 -13.25
N ASN A 222 -33.56 -21.74 -14.47
CA ASN A 222 -34.71 -20.88 -14.83
C ASN A 222 -34.85 -19.57 -14.02
N THR A 223 -33.79 -19.13 -13.34
CA THR A 223 -33.76 -17.87 -12.59
C THR A 223 -32.78 -16.91 -13.28
N SER A 224 -33.21 -15.68 -13.55
CA SER A 224 -32.32 -14.64 -14.06
C SER A 224 -31.43 -14.11 -12.92
N ILE A 225 -30.13 -14.04 -13.19
CA ILE A 225 -29.10 -13.63 -12.24
C ILE A 225 -28.11 -12.67 -12.90
N MET A 226 -27.41 -11.90 -12.06
CA MET A 226 -26.30 -11.06 -12.47
C MET A 226 -24.99 -11.78 -12.17
N ALA A 227 -24.16 -11.96 -13.20
CA ALA A 227 -22.86 -12.60 -13.10
C ALA A 227 -21.74 -11.59 -13.35
N LYS A 228 -20.81 -11.47 -12.40
CA LYS A 228 -19.57 -10.71 -12.57
C LYS A 228 -18.46 -11.66 -13.01
N ILE A 229 -17.89 -11.43 -14.19
CA ILE A 229 -16.84 -12.26 -14.81
C ILE A 229 -15.55 -11.46 -14.86
N PHE A 230 -14.48 -11.94 -14.24
CA PHE A 230 -13.17 -11.29 -14.30
C PHE A 230 -12.40 -11.70 -15.56
N LYS A 231 -11.79 -10.71 -16.23
CA LYS A 231 -10.91 -10.94 -17.39
C LYS A 231 -9.50 -11.25 -16.90
N LEU A 232 -8.99 -12.43 -17.22
CA LEU A 232 -7.60 -12.79 -16.94
C LEU A 232 -6.67 -12.27 -18.05
N HIS A 233 -5.48 -11.80 -17.67
CA HIS A 233 -4.55 -11.08 -18.54
C HIS A 233 -3.79 -11.94 -19.57
N HIS A 234 -4.15 -13.22 -19.76
CA HIS A 234 -3.50 -14.07 -20.75
C HIS A 234 -4.40 -14.37 -21.94
N ASN A 235 -3.96 -13.87 -23.09
CA ASN A 235 -4.53 -14.10 -24.42
C ASN A 235 -4.21 -15.53 -24.91
N SER A 236 -4.55 -16.54 -24.12
CA SER A 236 -4.48 -17.96 -24.50
C SER A 236 -5.74 -18.67 -23.99
N TYR A 237 -6.57 -19.07 -24.94
CA TYR A 237 -7.73 -19.94 -24.73
C TYR A 237 -7.25 -21.34 -24.29
N ALA A 238 -6.83 -21.50 -23.04
CA ALA A 238 -6.69 -22.80 -22.38
C ALA A 238 -6.49 -22.59 -20.87
N SER A 239 -7.49 -23.00 -20.08
CA SER A 239 -7.45 -23.04 -18.61
C SER A 239 -7.55 -21.68 -17.89
N ALA A 240 -8.74 -21.09 -17.90
CA ALA A 240 -9.11 -20.02 -16.97
C ALA A 240 -9.83 -20.63 -15.74
N THR A 241 -9.26 -20.42 -14.56
CA THR A 241 -9.92 -20.65 -13.26
C THR A 241 -10.72 -19.39 -12.94
N PHE A 242 -12.03 -19.50 -12.75
CA PHE A 242 -12.91 -18.36 -12.56
C PHE A 242 -13.34 -18.21 -11.09
N GLN A 243 -13.32 -16.97 -10.57
CA GLN A 243 -13.88 -16.61 -9.26
C GLN A 243 -15.13 -15.75 -9.51
N HIS A 244 -16.30 -16.18 -9.06
CA HIS A 244 -17.58 -15.51 -9.35
C HIS A 244 -18.36 -15.12 -8.09
N GLU A 245 -19.03 -13.97 -8.16
CA GLU A 245 -20.09 -13.55 -7.25
C GLU A 245 -21.40 -13.44 -8.03
N ILE A 246 -22.48 -14.00 -7.47
CA ILE A 246 -23.82 -14.08 -8.10
C ILE A 246 -24.82 -13.40 -7.17
N ASP A 247 -25.53 -12.40 -7.70
CA ASP A 247 -26.66 -11.76 -7.02
C ASP A 247 -27.97 -12.19 -7.70
N LYS A 248 -28.95 -12.61 -6.90
CA LYS A 248 -30.30 -12.97 -7.39
C LYS A 248 -31.12 -11.69 -7.61
N ILE A 249 -31.69 -11.55 -8.80
CA ILE A 249 -32.72 -10.54 -9.05
C ILE A 249 -34.04 -11.10 -8.49
N LYS A 250 -34.68 -10.38 -7.56
CA LYS A 250 -36.06 -10.66 -7.12
C LYS A 250 -37.05 -9.83 -7.92
#